data_AF-A0AAD9Z161-F1
#
_entry.id   AF-A0AAD9Z161-F1
#
_cell.length_a   1.000
_cell.length_b   1.000
_cell.length_c   1.000
_cell.angle_alpha   90.00
_cell.angle_beta   90.00
_cell.angle_gamma   90.00
#
_symmetry.space_group_name_H-M   'P 1'
#
loop_
_entity.id
_entity.type
_entity.pdbx_description
1 polymer ?
#
loop_
_entity_poly.entity_id
_entity_poly.type
_entity_poly.pdbx_seq_one_letter_code
_entity_poly.pdbx_strand_id
1 'polypeptide(L)'
;MVKGKVCLDTETNSDSQYEGRYLLGTSLARPVITRCLMRTAQHEGCDYVSHGATFKGNDGIRFELAAYALQPSIKIIAPWRESSFFNKFQGRNDLLDYAAEKGIPVTSTKAKPWSMDQNLAHCSYEAGYLEQPDQTPPDDMWTMTNDPLTAPNEPTDITISFQQGIPIKLVTPQKTFTESVQLFKELNRIGKIHGTQSILNDLGSIAKLSFELLIFVLTI
;
A
#
# COMPACT_ATOMS: atom_id res chain seq x y z
N MET A 1 -5.79 6.20 27.10
CA MET A 1 -4.67 5.67 26.30
C MET A 1 -5.16 4.43 25.55
N VAL A 2 -5.35 4.52 24.23
CA VAL A 2 -5.67 3.34 23.42
C VAL A 2 -4.38 2.52 23.26
N LYS A 3 -4.25 1.43 24.03
CA LYS A 3 -3.24 0.39 23.77
C LYS A 3 -3.73 -0.43 22.58
N GLY A 4 -3.47 0.03 21.36
CA GLY A 4 -3.68 -0.74 20.14
C GLY A 4 -2.39 -1.42 19.72
N LYS A 5 -2.41 -2.73 19.48
CA LYS A 5 -1.36 -3.42 18.71
C LYS A 5 -1.46 -2.96 17.26
N VAL A 6 -0.34 -2.67 16.61
CA VAL A 6 -0.32 -2.30 15.19
C VAL A 6 -0.45 -3.60 14.39
N CYS A 7 -1.26 -3.63 13.33
CA CYS A 7 -1.48 -4.87 12.56
C CYS A 7 -0.23 -5.36 11.81
N LEU A 8 0.83 -4.55 11.73
CA LEU A 8 2.13 -4.95 11.20
C LEU A 8 2.90 -5.87 12.19
N ASP A 9 2.56 -5.84 13.49
CA ASP A 9 3.23 -6.65 14.53
C ASP A 9 3.05 -8.16 14.32
N THR A 10 2.01 -8.58 13.59
CA THR A 10 1.79 -10.00 13.26
C THR A 10 2.62 -10.48 12.08
N GLU A 11 2.96 -9.59 11.14
CA GLU A 11 3.77 -9.94 9.96
C GLU A 11 5.23 -10.16 10.35
N THR A 12 5.79 -9.28 11.20
CA THR A 12 7.19 -9.39 11.69
C THR A 12 7.47 -10.70 12.42
N ASN A 13 6.43 -11.36 12.93
CA ASN A 13 6.54 -12.66 13.61
C ASN A 13 6.46 -13.86 12.67
N SER A 14 6.08 -13.65 11.40
CA SER A 14 5.73 -14.74 10.48
C SER A 14 6.63 -14.82 9.24
N ASP A 15 7.49 -13.81 9.00
CA ASP A 15 8.30 -13.67 7.78
C ASP A 15 7.50 -13.95 6.50
N SER A 16 6.23 -13.53 6.48
CA SER A 16 5.28 -13.96 5.46
C SER A 16 5.59 -13.34 4.11
N GLN A 17 5.78 -14.19 3.10
CA GLN A 17 5.95 -13.80 1.71
C GLN A 17 4.92 -14.50 0.85
N TYR A 18 4.11 -13.73 0.13
CA TYR A 18 3.23 -14.29 -0.89
C TYR A 18 4.04 -14.63 -2.13
N GLU A 19 3.90 -15.88 -2.60
CA GLU A 19 4.65 -16.44 -3.72
C GLU A 19 6.17 -16.25 -3.61
N GLY A 20 6.69 -16.23 -2.36
CA GLY A 20 8.11 -16.12 -2.06
C GLY A 20 8.75 -14.77 -2.42
N ARG A 21 7.95 -13.73 -2.68
CA ARG A 21 8.47 -12.40 -3.09
C ARG A 21 7.68 -11.22 -2.55
N TYR A 22 6.35 -11.32 -2.49
CA TYR A 22 5.50 -10.17 -2.17
C TYR A 22 5.24 -10.06 -0.67
N LEU A 23 5.67 -8.93 -0.10
CA LEU A 23 5.60 -8.61 1.34
C LEU A 23 4.30 -7.86 1.71
N LEU A 24 3.20 -8.21 1.05
CA LEU A 24 1.82 -8.00 1.52
C LEU A 24 1.36 -6.56 1.87
N GLY A 25 2.13 -5.51 1.58
CA GLY A 25 1.86 -4.14 2.05
C GLY A 25 0.44 -3.61 1.80
N THR A 26 -0.10 -3.80 0.59
CA THR A 26 -1.48 -3.41 0.25
C THR A 26 -2.48 -4.27 1.02
N SER A 27 -2.25 -5.58 1.01
CA SER A 27 -3.18 -6.56 1.54
C SER A 27 -3.38 -6.42 3.05
N LEU A 28 -2.34 -6.05 3.79
CA LEU A 28 -2.41 -5.82 5.23
C LEU A 28 -3.07 -4.49 5.59
N ALA A 29 -2.97 -3.50 4.71
CA ALA A 29 -3.62 -2.20 4.92
C ALA A 29 -5.16 -2.30 4.81
N ARG A 30 -5.70 -3.13 3.90
CA ARG A 30 -7.15 -3.14 3.61
C ARG A 30 -8.02 -3.56 4.81
N PRO A 31 -7.71 -4.61 5.59
CA PRO A 31 -8.48 -4.93 6.79
C PRO A 31 -8.47 -3.80 7.84
N VAL A 32 -7.34 -3.08 7.99
CA VAL A 32 -7.23 -1.94 8.92
C VAL A 32 -8.15 -0.80 8.48
N ILE A 33 -8.11 -0.44 7.20
CA ILE A 33 -8.99 0.60 6.62
C ILE A 33 -10.46 0.19 6.78
N THR A 34 -10.79 -1.06 6.45
CA THR A 34 -12.16 -1.58 6.56
C THR A 34 -12.67 -1.52 8.00
N ARG A 35 -11.84 -1.90 8.97
CA ARG A 35 -12.22 -1.82 10.38
C ARG A 35 -12.54 -0.39 10.82
N CYS A 36 -11.79 0.59 10.33
CA CYS A 36 -12.09 2.01 10.59
C CYS A 36 -13.38 2.45 9.89
N LEU A 37 -13.57 2.10 8.61
CA LEU A 37 -14.79 2.39 7.85
C LEU A 37 -16.03 1.84 8.57
N MET A 38 -15.99 0.59 9.01
CA MET A 38 -17.09 -0.06 9.72
C MET A 38 -17.37 0.58 11.08
N ARG A 39 -16.34 0.99 11.83
CA ARG A 39 -16.52 1.73 13.08
C ARG A 39 -17.22 3.07 12.86
N THR A 40 -16.83 3.80 11.83
CA THR A 40 -17.49 5.05 11.46
C THR A 40 -18.94 4.79 11.03
N ALA A 41 -19.18 3.81 10.17
CA ALA A 41 -20.53 3.44 9.75
C ALA A 41 -21.44 3.11 10.95
N GLN A 42 -20.92 2.36 11.92
CA GLN A 42 -21.67 2.06 13.15
C GLN A 42 -21.94 3.31 14.00
N HIS A 43 -20.95 4.19 14.15
CA HIS A 43 -21.08 5.42 14.91
C HIS A 43 -22.13 6.36 14.31
N GLU A 44 -22.15 6.46 12.97
CA GLU A 44 -23.08 7.31 12.22
C GLU A 44 -24.45 6.64 11.97
N GLY A 45 -24.62 5.36 12.34
CA GLY A 45 -25.87 4.62 12.08
C GLY A 45 -26.11 4.31 10.60
N CYS A 46 -25.06 4.12 9.81
CA CYS A 46 -25.15 3.83 8.38
C CYS A 46 -25.53 2.36 8.12
N ASP A 47 -26.54 2.16 7.26
CA ASP A 47 -26.90 0.84 6.73
C ASP A 47 -26.00 0.37 5.57
N TYR A 48 -25.25 1.31 4.97
CA TYR A 48 -24.44 1.09 3.78
C TYR A 48 -23.00 1.58 3.97
N VAL A 49 -22.05 0.86 3.37
CA VAL A 49 -20.68 1.32 3.13
C VAL A 49 -20.35 1.23 1.64
N SER A 50 -19.37 2.01 1.18
CA SER A 50 -18.95 1.98 -0.22
C SER A 50 -17.43 1.95 -0.36
N HIS A 51 -16.93 1.32 -1.43
CA HIS A 51 -15.53 1.36 -1.82
C HIS A 51 -15.38 1.60 -3.33
N GLY A 52 -14.27 2.24 -3.71
CA GLY A 52 -13.93 2.54 -5.10
C GLY A 52 -13.04 1.50 -5.80
N ALA A 53 -12.77 0.34 -5.19
CA ALA A 53 -11.96 -0.71 -5.80
C ALA A 53 -12.58 -1.22 -7.11
N THR A 54 -11.73 -1.46 -8.12
CA THR A 54 -12.16 -1.95 -9.44
C THR A 54 -12.44 -3.45 -9.42
N PHE A 55 -13.17 -3.96 -10.42
CA PHE A 55 -13.49 -5.39 -10.52
C PHE A 55 -12.28 -6.27 -10.88
N LYS A 56 -11.21 -5.68 -11.42
CA LYS A 56 -9.99 -6.39 -11.86
C LYS A 56 -9.01 -6.63 -10.72
N GLY A 57 -9.18 -5.95 -9.59
CA GLY A 57 -8.24 -5.96 -8.47
C GLY A 57 -8.69 -6.81 -7.28
N ASN A 58 -7.72 -7.15 -6.43
CA ASN A 58 -7.95 -7.93 -5.21
C ASN A 58 -8.64 -7.12 -4.09
N ASP A 59 -8.62 -5.79 -4.17
CA ASP A 59 -9.03 -4.94 -3.06
C ASP A 59 -10.53 -4.97 -2.78
N GLY A 60 -11.38 -5.12 -3.80
CA GLY A 60 -12.82 -5.27 -3.58
C GLY A 60 -13.12 -6.46 -2.65
N ILE A 61 -12.51 -7.61 -2.94
CA ILE A 61 -12.63 -8.82 -2.12
C ILE A 61 -12.12 -8.57 -0.69
N ARG A 62 -10.96 -7.91 -0.54
CA ARG A 62 -10.38 -7.62 0.78
C ARG A 62 -11.28 -6.72 1.63
N PHE A 63 -11.83 -5.66 1.04
CA PHE A 63 -12.77 -4.75 1.73
C PHE A 63 -14.05 -5.48 2.12
N GLU A 64 -14.64 -6.23 1.20
CA GLU A 64 -15.94 -6.86 1.41
C GLU A 64 -15.86 -8.01 2.42
N LEU A 65 -14.87 -8.90 2.31
CA LEU A 65 -14.70 -9.99 3.27
C LEU A 65 -14.46 -9.45 4.68
N ALA A 66 -13.63 -8.41 4.83
CA ALA A 66 -13.40 -7.79 6.14
C ALA A 66 -14.65 -7.08 6.68
N ALA A 67 -15.44 -6.42 5.83
CA ALA A 67 -16.68 -5.76 6.22
C ALA A 67 -17.72 -6.78 6.69
N TYR A 68 -17.96 -7.85 5.91
CA TYR A 68 -18.91 -8.90 6.28
C TYR A 68 -18.46 -9.71 7.50
N ALA A 69 -17.15 -9.89 7.70
CA ALA A 69 -16.64 -10.52 8.92
C ALA A 69 -16.91 -9.68 10.19
N LEU A 70 -16.94 -8.36 10.06
CA LEU A 70 -17.23 -7.43 11.17
C LEU A 70 -18.73 -7.22 11.39
N GLN A 71 -19.50 -7.12 10.32
CA GLN A 71 -20.95 -6.93 10.34
C GLN A 71 -21.60 -7.63 9.13
N PRO A 72 -22.08 -8.87 9.27
CA PRO A 72 -22.66 -9.62 8.15
C PRO A 72 -23.89 -8.96 7.50
N SER A 73 -24.60 -8.09 8.21
CA SER A 73 -25.79 -7.39 7.72
C SER A 73 -25.50 -6.11 6.95
N ILE A 74 -24.25 -5.64 6.90
CA ILE A 74 -23.91 -4.39 6.21
C ILE A 74 -24.17 -4.52 4.71
N LYS A 75 -24.70 -3.47 4.09
CA LYS A 75 -24.86 -3.43 2.63
C LYS A 75 -23.69 -2.69 2.00
N ILE A 76 -23.13 -3.25 0.94
CA ILE A 76 -21.96 -2.67 0.26
C ILE A 76 -22.36 -2.15 -1.11
N ILE A 77 -22.03 -0.87 -1.36
CA ILE A 77 -22.16 -0.24 -2.68
C ILE A 77 -20.76 -0.24 -3.32
N ALA A 78 -20.60 -1.00 -4.40
CA ALA A 78 -19.34 -1.07 -5.16
C ALA A 78 -19.59 -0.58 -6.59
N PRO A 79 -19.45 0.73 -6.88
CA PRO A 79 -19.87 1.32 -8.15
C PRO A 79 -19.27 0.62 -9.39
N TRP A 80 -18.02 0.17 -9.32
CA TRP A 80 -17.37 -0.55 -10.42
C TRP A 80 -17.98 -1.92 -10.77
N ARG A 81 -18.91 -2.44 -9.96
CA ARG A 81 -19.70 -3.65 -10.26
C ARG A 81 -21.14 -3.34 -10.69
N GLU A 82 -21.59 -2.09 -10.52
CA GLU A 82 -22.91 -1.66 -10.95
C GLU A 82 -22.90 -1.37 -12.45
N SER A 83 -23.76 -2.06 -13.21
CA SER A 83 -23.79 -1.92 -14.68
C SER A 83 -24.03 -0.48 -15.12
N SER A 84 -24.85 0.29 -14.39
CA SER A 84 -25.11 1.70 -14.72
C SER A 84 -23.87 2.57 -14.59
N PHE A 85 -23.07 2.37 -13.55
CA PHE A 85 -21.85 3.13 -13.32
C PHE A 85 -20.75 2.68 -14.29
N PHE A 86 -20.56 1.37 -14.44
CA PHE A 86 -19.59 0.80 -15.37
C PHE A 86 -19.85 1.29 -16.80
N ASN A 87 -21.07 1.17 -17.31
CA ASN A 87 -21.41 1.60 -18.67
C ASN A 87 -21.28 3.11 -18.89
N LYS A 88 -21.45 3.91 -17.82
CA LYS A 88 -21.25 5.36 -17.87
C LYS A 88 -19.78 5.77 -17.89
N PHE A 89 -18.92 5.01 -17.21
CA PHE A 89 -17.50 5.33 -17.03
C PHE A 89 -16.64 4.15 -17.53
N GLN A 90 -16.25 4.19 -18.80
CA GLN A 90 -15.45 3.14 -19.43
C GLN A 90 -13.95 3.30 -19.18
N GLY A 91 -13.53 4.45 -18.65
CA GLY A 91 -12.14 4.66 -18.26
C GLY A 91 -11.87 5.98 -17.55
N ARG A 92 -10.58 6.27 -17.37
CA ARG A 92 -10.10 7.46 -16.65
C ARG A 92 -10.54 8.76 -17.31
N ASN A 93 -10.61 8.83 -18.64
CA ASN A 93 -11.02 10.05 -19.34
C ASN A 93 -12.47 10.43 -19.01
N ASP A 94 -13.42 9.48 -19.04
CA ASP A 94 -14.82 9.75 -18.71
C ASP A 94 -14.99 10.25 -17.26
N LEU A 95 -14.18 9.72 -16.33
CA LEU A 95 -14.15 10.19 -14.94
C LEU A 95 -13.60 11.61 -14.81
N LEU A 96 -12.57 11.96 -15.58
CA LEU A 96 -12.01 13.31 -15.61
C LEU A 96 -13.00 14.32 -16.20
N ASP A 97 -13.68 13.94 -17.28
CA ASP A 97 -14.71 14.79 -17.91
C ASP A 97 -15.89 15.01 -16.97
N TYR A 98 -16.35 13.96 -16.28
CA TYR A 98 -17.39 14.08 -15.26
C TYR A 98 -16.94 14.92 -14.06
N ALA A 99 -15.69 14.76 -13.60
CA ALA A 99 -15.14 15.59 -12.54
C ALA A 99 -15.11 17.07 -12.95
N ALA A 100 -14.69 17.38 -14.18
CA ALA A 100 -14.71 18.73 -14.72
C ALA A 100 -16.13 19.29 -14.83
N GLU A 101 -17.08 18.51 -15.36
CA GLU A 101 -18.50 18.89 -15.47
C GLU A 101 -19.12 19.20 -14.09
N LYS A 102 -18.74 18.44 -13.06
CA LYS A 102 -19.25 18.61 -11.68
C LYS A 102 -18.41 19.55 -10.82
N GLY A 103 -17.34 20.14 -11.34
CA GLY A 103 -16.43 21.00 -10.58
C GLY A 103 -15.69 20.27 -9.45
N ILE A 104 -15.47 18.96 -9.58
CA ILE A 104 -14.71 18.14 -8.62
C ILE A 104 -13.22 18.35 -8.89
N PRO A 105 -12.44 18.87 -7.94
CA PRO A 105 -11.01 19.08 -8.14
C PRO A 105 -10.29 17.73 -8.24
N VAL A 106 -9.49 17.56 -9.30
CA VAL A 106 -8.67 16.37 -9.55
C VAL A 106 -7.21 16.75 -9.76
N THR A 107 -6.31 16.11 -9.01
CA THR A 107 -4.85 16.26 -9.14
C THR A 107 -4.24 15.29 -10.15
N SER A 108 -5.04 14.33 -10.61
CA SER A 108 -4.67 13.30 -11.57
C SER A 108 -4.43 13.90 -12.95
N THR A 109 -3.19 13.89 -13.41
CA THR A 109 -2.83 14.30 -14.78
C THR A 109 -2.75 13.09 -15.71
N LYS A 110 -2.73 13.34 -17.03
CA LYS A 110 -2.45 12.32 -18.06
C LYS A 110 -0.98 11.88 -18.09
N ALA A 111 -0.09 12.57 -17.35
CA ALA A 111 1.37 12.44 -17.49
C ALA A 111 2.00 11.29 -16.71
N LYS A 112 1.30 10.71 -15.72
CA LYS A 112 1.77 9.53 -14.97
C LYS A 112 0.88 8.33 -15.30
N PRO A 113 1.25 7.50 -16.29
CA PRO A 113 0.39 6.45 -16.83
C PRO A 113 0.44 5.16 -16.00
N TRP A 114 0.45 5.26 -14.66
CA TRP A 114 0.38 4.10 -13.77
C TRP A 114 -0.48 4.43 -12.55
N SER A 115 -1.08 3.40 -11.99
CA SER A 115 -1.80 3.44 -10.71
C SER A 115 -0.80 3.29 -9.56
N MET A 116 -1.05 3.97 -8.45
CA MET A 116 -0.23 3.91 -7.24
C MET A 116 -1.10 3.61 -6.02
N ASP A 117 -0.65 2.68 -5.19
CA ASP A 117 -1.16 2.49 -3.82
C ASP A 117 0.01 2.65 -2.86
N GLN A 118 -0.03 3.75 -2.10
CA GLN A 118 1.02 4.10 -1.15
C GLN A 118 0.46 4.08 0.27
N ASN A 119 1.16 3.37 1.15
CA ASN A 119 0.89 3.39 2.58
C ASN A 119 2.21 3.47 3.36
N LEU A 120 2.15 3.32 4.69
CA LEU A 120 3.34 3.42 5.51
C LEU A 120 4.36 2.32 5.19
N ALA A 121 3.92 1.11 4.83
CA ALA A 121 4.79 -0.04 4.60
C ALA A 121 5.42 -0.05 3.20
N HIS A 122 4.69 0.39 2.18
CA HIS A 122 5.16 0.27 0.79
C HIS A 122 4.49 1.26 -0.16
N CYS A 123 5.00 1.30 -1.39
CA CYS A 123 4.26 1.81 -2.55
C CYS A 123 4.23 0.76 -3.64
N SER A 124 3.05 0.45 -4.18
CA SER A 124 2.90 -0.40 -5.37
C SER A 124 2.54 0.42 -6.60
N TYR A 125 3.09 0.02 -7.73
CA TYR A 125 2.86 0.60 -9.05
C TYR A 125 2.32 -0.48 -10.00
N GLU A 126 1.26 -0.16 -10.72
CA GLU A 126 0.61 -1.07 -11.67
C GLU A 126 -0.05 -0.33 -12.84
N ALA A 127 -0.54 -1.09 -13.81
CA ALA A 127 -1.30 -0.61 -14.97
C ALA A 127 -0.52 0.31 -15.93
N GLY A 128 -1.15 0.62 -17.07
CA GLY A 128 -0.63 1.49 -18.11
C GLY A 128 0.76 1.06 -18.60
N TYR A 129 1.81 1.86 -18.35
CA TYR A 129 3.17 1.52 -18.81
C TYR A 129 3.64 0.14 -18.31
N LEU A 130 3.22 -0.26 -17.11
CA LEU A 130 3.61 -1.53 -16.50
C LEU A 130 2.82 -2.74 -17.02
N GLU A 131 1.85 -2.56 -17.92
CA GLU A 131 1.13 -3.70 -18.51
C GLU A 131 1.99 -4.48 -19.52
N GLN A 132 3.08 -3.88 -20.00
CA GLN A 132 4.06 -4.53 -20.87
C GLN A 132 5.21 -5.09 -20.02
N PRO A 133 5.25 -6.42 -19.77
CA PRO A 133 6.18 -6.99 -18.80
C PRO A 133 7.65 -6.88 -19.20
N ASP A 134 7.91 -6.77 -20.50
CA ASP A 134 9.24 -6.60 -21.10
C ASP A 134 9.79 -5.17 -21.03
N GLN A 135 8.99 -4.20 -20.58
CA GLN A 135 9.43 -2.82 -20.43
C GLN A 135 10.09 -2.56 -19.07
N THR A 136 11.23 -1.88 -19.11
CA THR A 136 11.93 -1.39 -17.92
C THR A 136 11.17 -0.19 -17.35
N PRO A 137 10.77 -0.22 -16.06
CA PRO A 137 10.09 0.93 -15.46
C PRO A 137 10.97 2.20 -15.51
N PRO A 138 10.39 3.39 -15.73
CA PRO A 138 11.16 4.62 -15.79
C PRO A 138 11.67 5.03 -14.39
N ASP A 139 12.80 5.71 -14.34
CA ASP A 139 13.48 6.07 -13.09
C ASP A 139 12.64 6.99 -12.20
N ASP A 140 11.78 7.83 -12.80
CA ASP A 140 10.90 8.77 -12.10
C ASP A 140 9.63 8.11 -11.52
N MET A 141 9.47 6.80 -11.71
CA MET A 141 8.40 6.01 -11.10
C MET A 141 8.63 5.80 -9.60
N TRP A 142 9.87 5.58 -9.18
CA TRP A 142 10.24 5.22 -7.81
C TRP A 142 10.16 6.44 -6.90
N THR A 143 9.30 6.41 -5.87
CA THR A 143 9.05 7.56 -4.99
C THR A 143 9.49 7.32 -3.54
N MET A 144 9.56 6.06 -3.13
CA MET A 144 9.94 5.67 -1.78
C MET A 144 11.41 5.27 -1.66
N THR A 145 12.12 5.00 -2.77
CA THR A 145 13.54 4.63 -2.77
C THR A 145 14.37 5.55 -3.66
N ASN A 146 15.65 5.73 -3.32
CA ASN A 146 16.63 6.32 -4.24
C ASN A 146 17.22 5.24 -5.15
N ASP A 147 17.72 5.63 -6.32
CA ASP A 147 18.49 4.72 -7.17
C ASP A 147 19.75 4.23 -6.41
N PRO A 148 19.95 2.91 -6.24
CA PRO A 148 21.16 2.35 -5.63
C PRO A 148 22.46 2.84 -6.25
N LEU A 149 22.47 3.20 -7.55
CA LEU A 149 23.64 3.75 -8.23
C LEU A 149 23.99 5.17 -7.77
N THR A 150 23.05 5.87 -7.14
CA THR A 150 23.22 7.23 -6.60
C THR A 150 23.21 7.26 -5.06
N ALA A 151 23.01 6.11 -4.41
CA ALA A 151 22.98 5.99 -2.97
C ALA A 151 24.37 6.25 -2.35
N PRO A 152 24.45 6.65 -1.06
CA PRO A 152 25.73 6.82 -0.38
C PRO A 152 26.53 5.50 -0.34
N ASN A 153 27.83 5.59 -0.57
CA ASN A 153 28.75 4.44 -0.45
C ASN A 153 29.07 4.08 1.01
N GLU A 154 28.77 4.98 1.96
CA GLU A 154 29.03 4.78 3.38
C GLU A 154 27.82 4.11 4.06
N PRO A 155 28.01 3.00 4.79
CA PRO A 155 26.92 2.33 5.49
C PRO A 155 26.37 3.21 6.62
N THR A 156 25.10 2.97 6.99
CA THR A 156 24.51 3.54 8.21
C THR A 156 24.33 2.45 9.25
N ASP A 157 25.15 2.50 10.29
CA ASP A 157 25.05 1.57 11.41
C ASP A 157 23.78 1.84 12.22
N ILE A 158 22.94 0.80 12.34
CA ILE A 158 21.74 0.83 13.15
C ILE A 158 21.66 -0.42 14.02
N THR A 159 20.97 -0.28 15.16
CA THR A 159 20.65 -1.42 16.03
C THR A 159 19.15 -1.46 16.27
N ILE A 160 18.52 -2.58 15.92
CA ILE A 160 17.11 -2.84 16.17
C ILE A 160 17.01 -3.82 17.33
N SER A 161 16.28 -3.47 18.39
CA SER A 161 15.98 -4.38 19.49
C SER A 161 14.57 -4.91 19.32
N PHE A 162 14.43 -6.22 19.49
CA PHE A 162 13.16 -6.93 19.42
C PHE A 162 12.73 -7.43 20.80
N GLN A 163 11.42 -7.45 21.03
CA GLN A 163 10.81 -8.14 22.15
C GLN A 163 9.66 -8.98 21.62
N GLN A 164 9.75 -10.30 21.80
CA GLN A 164 8.74 -11.24 21.29
C GLN A 164 8.50 -11.07 19.77
N GLY A 165 9.58 -10.86 19.01
CA GLY A 165 9.56 -10.67 17.54
C GLY A 165 8.96 -9.34 17.06
N ILE A 166 8.62 -8.43 17.97
CA ILE A 166 8.18 -7.06 17.64
C ILE A 166 9.35 -6.10 17.83
N PRO A 167 9.65 -5.21 16.86
CA PRO A 167 10.67 -4.19 17.03
C PRO A 167 10.22 -3.15 18.07
N ILE A 168 10.98 -2.99 19.14
CA ILE A 168 10.66 -2.07 20.24
C ILE A 168 11.59 -0.85 20.32
N LYS A 169 12.74 -0.91 19.66
CA LYS A 169 13.74 0.15 19.70
C LYS A 169 14.61 0.14 18.46
N LEU A 170 14.87 1.31 17.90
CA LEU A 170 15.85 1.56 16.86
C LEU A 170 16.86 2.59 17.38
N VAL A 171 18.14 2.26 17.29
CA VAL A 171 19.25 3.17 17.58
C VAL A 171 19.94 3.51 16.27
N THR A 172 20.04 4.80 15.95
CA THR A 172 20.81 5.35 14.82
C THR A 172 21.93 6.23 15.35
N PRO A 173 22.91 6.67 14.52
CA PRO A 173 23.98 7.56 14.97
C PRO A 173 23.48 8.91 15.51
N GLN A 174 22.28 9.35 15.08
CA GLN A 174 21.71 10.63 15.46
C GLN A 174 20.71 10.53 16.61
N LYS A 175 19.94 9.43 16.68
CA LYS A 175 18.78 9.35 17.58
C LYS A 175 18.38 7.92 17.92
N THR A 176 17.74 7.75 19.08
CA THR A 176 17.02 6.54 19.46
C THR A 176 15.52 6.73 19.32
N PHE A 177 14.84 5.73 18.76
CA PHE A 177 13.39 5.69 18.55
C PHE A 177 12.79 4.50 19.30
N THR A 178 11.74 4.73 20.07
CA THR A 178 10.99 3.70 20.82
C THR A 178 9.49 3.72 20.54
N GLU A 179 9.00 4.74 19.84
CA GLU A 179 7.62 4.79 19.36
C GLU A 179 7.53 4.06 18.02
N SER A 180 6.61 3.10 17.93
CA SER A 180 6.43 2.18 16.79
C SER A 180 6.39 2.86 15.42
N VAL A 181 5.57 3.91 15.25
CA VAL A 181 5.38 4.58 13.96
C VAL A 181 6.61 5.42 13.61
N GLN A 182 7.21 6.12 14.58
CA GLN A 182 8.44 6.87 14.35
C GLN A 182 9.62 5.95 14.01
N LEU A 183 9.73 4.82 14.70
CA LEU A 183 10.71 3.78 14.40
C LEU A 183 10.55 3.30 12.95
N PHE A 184 9.33 2.95 12.55
CA PHE A 184 9.04 2.47 11.20
C PHE A 184 9.32 3.54 10.13
N LYS A 185 8.93 4.81 10.40
CA LYS A 185 9.23 5.93 9.50
C LYS A 185 10.73 6.17 9.35
N GLU A 186 11.49 6.01 10.41
CA GLU A 186 12.94 6.16 10.35
C GLU A 186 13.59 5.02 9.57
N LEU A 187 13.13 3.78 9.73
CA LEU A 187 13.55 2.66 8.89
C LEU A 187 13.27 2.92 7.41
N ASN A 188 12.06 3.42 7.08
CA ASN A 188 11.72 3.85 5.72
C ASN A 188 12.65 4.95 5.21
N ARG A 189 13.00 5.93 6.05
CA ARG A 189 13.90 7.03 5.66
C ARG A 189 15.30 6.49 5.37
N ILE A 190 15.83 5.62 6.22
CA ILE A 190 17.17 5.04 6.08
C ILE A 190 17.23 4.18 4.82
N GLY A 191 16.28 3.26 4.65
CA GLY A 191 16.28 2.42 3.47
C GLY A 191 16.07 3.23 2.17
N LYS A 192 15.31 4.34 2.22
CA LYS A 192 15.12 5.22 1.06
C LYS A 192 16.46 5.76 0.58
N ILE A 193 17.25 6.27 1.52
CA ILE A 193 18.56 6.87 1.25
C ILE A 193 19.50 5.87 0.58
N HIS A 194 19.47 4.62 1.05
CA HIS A 194 20.35 3.55 0.59
C HIS A 194 19.80 2.73 -0.59
N GLY A 195 18.65 3.11 -1.14
CA GLY A 195 18.04 2.40 -2.27
C GLY A 195 17.67 0.94 -1.95
N THR A 196 17.32 0.64 -0.71
CA THR A 196 17.00 -0.74 -0.33
C THR A 196 15.66 -1.17 -0.96
N GLN A 197 15.78 -2.09 -1.93
CA GLN A 197 14.78 -2.99 -2.51
C GLN A 197 13.57 -2.39 -3.26
N SER A 198 13.70 -2.33 -4.59
CA SER A 198 12.58 -2.38 -5.53
C SER A 198 12.40 -3.82 -6.02
N ILE A 199 11.21 -4.42 -5.80
CA ILE A 199 10.89 -5.77 -6.27
C ILE A 199 10.04 -5.65 -7.53
N LEU A 200 10.53 -6.23 -8.63
CA LEU A 200 9.76 -6.45 -9.85
C LEU A 200 9.15 -7.86 -9.80
N ASN A 201 7.82 -7.92 -9.74
CA ASN A 201 7.09 -9.18 -9.79
C ASN A 201 6.35 -9.31 -11.12
N ASP A 202 6.58 -10.45 -11.78
CA ASP A 202 5.77 -10.93 -12.89
C ASP A 202 4.91 -12.09 -12.35
N LEU A 203 3.62 -11.85 -12.16
CA LEU A 203 2.68 -12.83 -11.59
C LEU A 203 2.10 -13.77 -12.66
N GLY A 204 2.78 -13.94 -13.80
CA GLY A 204 2.22 -14.58 -14.98
C GLY A 204 1.17 -13.69 -15.65
N SER A 205 0.43 -14.23 -16.62
CA SER A 205 -0.31 -13.58 -17.71
C SER A 205 -1.40 -12.52 -17.37
N ILE A 206 -1.38 -11.86 -16.20
CA ILE A 206 -2.43 -10.98 -15.73
C ILE A 206 -1.93 -9.58 -15.26
N ALA A 207 -0.70 -9.39 -14.75
CA ALA A 207 -0.12 -8.04 -14.53
C ALA A 207 1.34 -8.09 -14.01
N LYS A 208 2.18 -7.13 -14.43
CA LYS A 208 3.45 -6.80 -13.76
C LYS A 208 3.20 -5.75 -12.69
N LEU A 209 3.67 -6.04 -11.48
CA LEU A 209 3.54 -5.18 -10.30
C LEU A 209 4.92 -4.85 -9.78
N SER A 210 5.18 -3.56 -9.56
CA SER A 210 6.42 -3.09 -8.94
C SER A 210 6.14 -2.66 -7.51
N PHE A 211 6.96 -3.11 -6.57
CA PHE A 211 6.83 -2.76 -5.15
C PHE A 211 8.10 -2.07 -4.67
N GLU A 212 7.95 -0.93 -3.98
CA GLU A 212 8.99 -0.40 -3.11
C GLU A 212 8.68 -0.85 -1.69
N LEU A 213 9.47 -1.80 -1.16
CA LEU A 213 9.41 -2.13 0.25
C LEU A 213 10.68 -1.67 0.93
N LEU A 214 10.50 -0.94 2.01
CA LEU A 214 11.57 -0.55 2.89
C LEU A 214 11.48 -1.40 4.14
N ILE A 215 12.10 -2.58 4.13
CA ILE A 215 12.78 -3.23 5.26
C ILE A 215 13.31 -4.60 4.79
N PHE A 216 14.63 -4.74 4.74
CA PHE A 216 15.33 -5.93 5.21
C PHE A 216 16.72 -5.51 5.72
N VAL A 217 16.99 -5.77 6.99
CA VAL A 217 18.37 -5.84 7.51
C VAL A 217 18.64 -7.32 7.71
N LEU A 218 19.27 -7.94 6.73
CA LEU A 218 19.90 -9.24 6.90
C LEU A 218 21.21 -9.01 7.67
N THR A 219 21.24 -9.46 8.92
CA THR A 219 22.50 -9.86 9.56
C THR A 219 22.28 -11.28 10.09
N ILE A 220 22.94 -12.24 9.45
CA ILE A 220 23.34 -13.51 10.08
C ILE A 220 24.58 -13.19 10.90
#